data_AF-A0A0L0P2I4-F1
#
_entry.id   AF-A0A0L0P2I4-F1
#
_cell.length_a   1.000
_cell.length_b   1.000
_cell.length_c   1.000
_cell.angle_alpha   90.00
_cell.angle_beta   90.00
_cell.angle_gamma   90.00
#
_symmetry.space_group_name_H-M   'P 1'
#
loop_
_entity.id
_entity.type
_entity.pdbx_description
1 polymer ?
#
loop_
_entity_poly.entity_id
_entity_poly.type
_entity_poly.pdbx_seq_one_letter_code
_entity_poly.pdbx_strand_id
1 'polypeptide(L)' 'MKRIQKGPVRGISFKLQEEERERKDQYVPEISALDLSHTGGQLEVDAETADLVKSLGFKIPLQTVAISSQRGPRRFAKRN' A
#
# COMPACT_ATOMS: atom_id res chain seq x y z
N MET A 1 5.78 -0.63 -36.67
CA MET A 1 5.65 -0.73 -35.20
C MET A 1 4.49 0.11 -34.61
N LYS A 2 3.27 0.11 -35.18
CA LYS A 2 2.16 0.93 -34.66
C LYS A 2 1.63 0.48 -33.29
N ARG A 3 1.88 -0.77 -32.88
CA ARG A 3 1.43 -1.34 -31.60
C ARG A 3 2.30 -0.93 -30.41
N ILE A 4 3.62 -0.84 -30.61
CA ILE A 4 4.58 -0.43 -29.57
C ILE A 4 4.36 1.02 -29.15
N GLN A 5 3.97 1.89 -30.09
CA GLN A 5 3.59 3.28 -29.80
C GLN A 5 2.37 3.41 -28.88
N LYS A 6 1.49 2.39 -28.84
CA LYS A 6 0.32 2.35 -27.95
C LYS A 6 0.61 1.70 -26.60
N GLY A 7 1.83 1.20 -26.39
CA GLY A 7 2.26 0.54 -25.16
C GLY A 7 3.08 -0.74 -25.37
N PRO A 8 3.52 -1.38 -24.29
CA PRO A 8 4.31 -2.60 -24.35
C PRO A 8 3.50 -3.75 -24.96
N VAL A 9 4.15 -4.56 -25.79
CA VAL A 9 3.53 -5.74 -26.42
C VAL A 9 4.04 -6.99 -25.71
N ARG A 10 3.12 -7.82 -25.21
CA ARG A 10 3.45 -9.08 -24.51
C ARG A 10 4.35 -9.97 -25.37
N GLY A 11 5.46 -10.45 -24.79
CA GLY A 11 6.42 -11.33 -25.45
C GLY A 11 7.50 -10.62 -26.27
N ILE A 12 7.56 -9.29 -26.23
CA ILE A 12 8.59 -8.48 -26.88
C ILE A 12 9.14 -7.52 -25.81
N SER A 13 10.46 -7.55 -25.60
CA SER A 13 11.19 -6.51 -24.86
C SER A 13 12.27 -5.94 -25.75
N PHE A 14 12.49 -4.63 -25.64
CA PHE A 14 13.69 -3.99 -26.18
C PHE A 14 14.35 -3.20 -25.06
N LYS A 15 15.66 -2.97 -25.19
CA LYS A 15 16.49 -2.37 -24.13
C LYS A 15 15.87 -1.14 -23.45
N LEU A 16 15.26 -0.24 -24.23
CA LEU A 16 14.60 0.95 -23.68
C LEU A 16 13.33 0.64 -22.87
N GLN A 17 12.55 -0.39 -23.23
CA GLN A 17 11.42 -0.83 -22.39
C GLN A 17 11.89 -1.44 -21.07
N GLU A 18 13.03 -2.13 -21.07
CA GLU A 18 13.61 -2.72 -19.86
C GLU A 18 14.14 -1.62 -18.94
N GLU A 19 14.88 -0.63 -19.46
CA GLU A 19 15.35 0.53 -18.70
C GLU A 19 14.20 1.39 -18.13
N GLU A 20 13.10 1.56 -18.88
CA GLU A 20 11.90 2.23 -18.35
C GLU A 20 11.21 1.41 -17.25
N ARG A 21 11.23 0.08 -17.35
CA ARG A 21 10.66 -0.81 -16.34
C ARG A 21 11.49 -0.75 -15.06
N GLU A 22 12.81 -0.82 -15.18
CA GLU A 22 13.74 -0.64 -14.06
C GLU A 22 13.51 0.72 -13.38
N ARG A 23 13.45 1.83 -14.14
CA ARG A 23 13.18 3.16 -13.55
C ARG A 23 11.85 3.22 -12.79
N LYS A 24 10.80 2.54 -13.28
CA LYS A 24 9.50 2.48 -12.61
C LYS A 24 9.51 1.56 -11.39
N ASP A 25 10.17 0.41 -11.50
CA ASP A 25 10.27 -0.57 -10.42
C ASP A 25 11.19 -0.09 -9.29
N GLN A 26 12.18 0.76 -9.58
CA GLN A 26 13.05 1.43 -8.59
C GLN A 26 12.47 2.74 -8.05
N TYR A 27 11.24 3.11 -8.40
CA TYR A 27 10.65 4.33 -7.87
C TYR A 27 10.41 4.20 -6.36
N VAL A 28 11.11 5.02 -5.58
CA VAL A 28 10.91 5.17 -4.13
C VAL A 28 10.38 6.58 -3.89
N PRO A 29 9.24 6.74 -3.19
CA PRO A 29 8.70 8.06 -2.87
C PRO A 29 9.58 8.79 -1.85
N GLU A 30 9.53 10.12 -1.85
CA GLU A 30 10.30 10.96 -0.91
C GLU A 30 9.90 10.73 0.55
N ILE A 31 8.61 10.47 0.78
CA ILE A 31 8.07 10.12 2.10
C ILE A 31 7.56 8.69 2.04
N SER A 32 8.02 7.88 3.00
CA SER A 32 7.55 6.51 3.13
C SER A 32 6.08 6.50 3.56
N ALA A 33 5.27 5.63 2.96
CA ALA A 33 3.88 5.43 3.40
C ALA A 33 3.78 4.94 4.86
N LEU A 34 4.87 4.39 5.39
CA LEU A 34 5.01 3.94 6.79
C LEU A 34 5.44 5.06 7.74
N ASP A 35 5.80 6.24 7.22
CA ASP A 35 6.22 7.34 8.06
C ASP A 35 5.05 7.81 8.93
N LEU A 36 5.32 7.95 10.23
CA LEU A 36 4.33 8.31 11.24
C LEU A 36 3.89 9.77 11.12
N SER A 37 4.62 10.58 10.34
CA SER A 37 4.23 11.96 10.02
C SER A 37 2.84 12.04 9.37
N HIS A 38 2.45 11.03 8.58
CA HIS A 38 1.14 10.96 7.94
C HIS A 38 0.00 10.71 8.94
N THR A 39 0.28 10.10 10.10
CA THR A 39 -0.70 9.76 11.13
C THR A 39 -0.50 10.54 12.43
N GLY A 40 0.15 11.72 12.36
CA GLY A 40 0.33 12.59 13.53
C GLY A 40 1.29 12.05 14.59
N GLY A 41 2.21 11.15 14.21
CA GLY A 41 3.23 10.57 15.08
C GLY A 41 2.78 9.33 15.85
N GLN A 42 1.58 8.80 15.58
CA GLN A 42 1.01 7.65 16.27
C GLN A 42 0.49 6.61 15.27
N LEU A 43 0.67 5.32 15.57
CA LEU A 43 0.09 4.24 14.78
C LEU A 43 -1.31 3.92 15.28
N GLU A 44 -2.30 3.99 14.39
CA GLU A 44 -3.65 3.52 14.69
C GLU A 44 -3.68 1.99 14.72
N VAL A 45 -4.01 1.44 15.89
CA VAL A 45 -4.01 -0.01 16.13
C VAL A 45 -5.27 -0.41 16.88
N ASP A 46 -5.60 -1.69 16.84
CA ASP A 46 -6.68 -2.28 17.63
C ASP A 46 -6.25 -2.51 19.09
N ALA A 47 -7.21 -2.80 19.97
CA ALA A 47 -6.96 -3.10 21.38
C ALA A 47 -6.09 -4.35 21.55
N GLU A 48 -6.38 -5.43 20.81
CA GLU A 48 -5.64 -6.69 20.90
C GLU A 48 -4.18 -6.52 20.43
N THR A 49 -3.94 -5.72 19.39
CA THR A 49 -2.59 -5.48 18.90
C THR A 49 -1.80 -4.55 19.82
N ALA A 50 -2.45 -3.63 20.53
CA ALA A 50 -1.80 -2.85 21.59
C ALA A 50 -1.34 -3.75 22.75
N ASP A 51 -2.13 -4.76 23.11
CA ASP A 51 -1.76 -5.72 24.17
C ASP A 51 -0.64 -6.67 23.73
N LEU A 52 -0.61 -7.07 22.45
CA LEU A 52 0.53 -7.78 21.87
C LEU A 52 1.82 -6.96 21.99
N VAL A 53 1.79 -5.68 21.61
CA VAL A 53 2.98 -4.81 21.70
C VAL A 53 3.46 -4.66 23.14
N LYS A 54 2.53 -4.54 24.12
CA LYS A 54 2.88 -4.55 25.55
C LYS A 54 3.52 -5.87 25.98
N SER A 55 2.99 -7.02 25.53
CA SER A 55 3.53 -8.34 25.87
C SER A 55 4.95 -8.56 25.35
N LEU A 56 5.26 -7.98 24.19
CA LEU A 56 6.58 -8.02 23.57
C LEU A 56 7.56 -7.00 24.19
N GLY A 57 7.08 -6.06 25.01
CA GLY A 57 7.90 -5.08 25.71
C GLY A 57 8.41 -3.92 24.84
N PHE A 58 7.85 -3.72 23.64
CA PHE A 58 8.25 -2.60 22.77
C PHE A 58 7.53 -1.30 23.15
N LYS A 59 8.27 -0.19 23.15
CA LYS A 59 7.73 1.16 23.37
C LYS A 59 7.53 1.86 22.03
N ILE A 60 6.31 1.79 21.51
CA ILE A 60 5.90 2.36 20.21
C ILE A 60 4.75 3.35 20.47
N PRO A 61 4.69 4.50 19.78
CA PRO A 61 3.56 5.42 19.88
C PRO A 61 2.33 4.83 19.18
N LEU A 62 1.33 4.42 19.96
CA LEU A 62 0.12 3.74 19.50
C LEU A 62 -1.12 4.56 19.87
N GLN A 63 -2.10 4.60 18.97
CA GLN A 63 -3.44 5.11 19.20
C GLN A 63 -4.44 3.98 18.98
N THR A 64 -5.24 3.65 19.99
CA THR A 64 -6.23 2.57 19.88
C THR A 64 -7.51 3.06 19.22
N VAL A 65 -7.95 2.41 18.14
CA VAL A 65 -9.20 2.73 17.43
C VAL A 65 -10.20 1.58 17.57
N ALA A 66 -11.44 1.88 17.95
CA ALA A 66 -12.51 0.90 18.02
C ALA A 66 -12.98 0.52 16.60
N ILE A 67 -12.80 -0.74 16.21
CA ILE A 67 -13.25 -1.24 14.91
C ILE A 67 -14.77 -1.35 14.92
N SER A 68 -15.47 -0.35 14.38
CA SER A 68 -16.90 -0.51 14.09
C SER A 68 -17.06 -1.44 12.89
N SER A 69 -17.87 -2.50 13.06
CA SER A 69 -18.11 -3.55 12.06
C SER A 69 -18.99 -3.08 10.89
N GLN A 70 -18.88 -1.81 10.48
CA GLN A 70 -19.58 -1.33 9.30
C GLN A 70 -18.86 -1.80 8.04
N ARG A 71 -19.18 -3.05 7.65
CA ARG A 71 -18.98 -3.52 6.28
C ARG A 71 -19.75 -2.58 5.36
N GLY A 72 -19.03 -1.66 4.73
CA GLY A 72 -19.56 -0.82 3.67
C GLY A 72 -20.26 -1.67 2.59
N PRO A 73 -21.28 -1.13 1.92
CA PRO A 73 -22.09 -1.89 0.98
C PRO A 73 -21.18 -2.52 -0.08
N ARG A 74 -21.28 -3.86 -0.21
CA ARG A 74 -20.50 -4.62 -1.18
C ARG A 74 -20.79 -4.05 -2.57
N ARG A 75 -19.78 -3.44 -3.20
CA ARG A 75 -19.86 -2.78 -4.52
C ARG A 75 -20.25 -3.70 -5.69
N PHE A 76 -20.44 -4.99 -5.43
CA PHE A 76 -20.84 -5.99 -6.42
C PHE A 76 -22.20 -6.60 -6.03
N ALA A 77 -23.26 -5.80 -6.11
CA ALA A 77 -24.60 -6.33 -6.29
C ALA A 77 -24.74 -6.71 -7.77
N LYS A 78 -24.78 -8.02 -8.04
CA LYS A 78 -24.90 -8.63 -9.36
C LYS A 78 -26.15 -8.08 -10.06
N ARG A 79 -25.98 -7.30 -11.14
CA ARG A 79 -27.07 -6.96 -12.06
C ARG A 79 -27.35 -8.21 -12.91
N ASN A 80 -28.57 -8.74 -12.78
CA ASN A 80 -29.17 -9.65 -13.76
C ASN A 80 -29.35 -8.92 -15.10
#